data_AF-A0A4Z1KCJ6-F1
#
_entry.id   AF-A0A4Z1KCJ6-F1
#
_cell.length_a   1.000
_cell.length_b   1.000
_cell.length_c   1.000
_cell.angle_alpha   90.00
_cell.angle_beta   90.00
_cell.angle_gamma   90.00
#
_symmetry.space_group_name_H-M   'P 1'
#
loop_
_entity.id
_entity.type
_entity.pdbx_description
1 polymer ?
#
loop_
_entity_poly.entity_id
_entity_poly.type
_entity_poly.pdbx_seq_one_letter_code
_entity_poly.pdbx_strand_id
1 'polypeptide(L)'
;MALEKDMREYLLPLDTPSKNQRRRYKDHLTCLPLLASALFVAMVITYFSSQSIHRHREFQLTSESLHECAWSHLEKYEQLLNVEPIAREEFLERQRVLAGVLEKDGVDAFIAEPSASTEYFGNVSSAFELSERPFLVILDKEGAATLLVPKFERGRIGALDMVFEEGTKRIVEWREEENPYEVLRREMGLKKVVLDEHVRFMVAAGLQDVGVDVQLMSLEMKELRAVKSETELDILRGVNEFTVQLVRSLQKCIKVGMSQESIVEAAESLFTQAGVGAGFWSIVLFGEQAANPHGGGKGRILRDGEFVLVDIGTSLHGYGSDVTRTILPSTSTVDQELMDIWHLVYDAQSAAIEKMNINETCSVVDETARNVIKAKGYGEFFTHRLGHGLGLEMHEHPYLNGVNGEKLKKGEVVTNEPGIYITSSQATKLGKKVGFGVRIEDAVLVTEKGGRVMTGSRAKSPYEP
;
A
#
# COMPACT_ATOMS: atom_id res chain seq x y z
N MET A 1 87.95 -62.42 -55.36
CA MET A 1 87.72 -61.47 -56.46
C MET A 1 86.96 -60.31 -55.84
N ALA A 2 87.68 -59.28 -55.40
CA ALA A 2 87.84 -58.00 -56.10
C ALA A 2 86.69 -57.04 -55.72
N LEU A 3 86.88 -55.78 -55.32
CA LEU A 3 88.06 -54.95 -55.10
C LEU A 3 87.56 -53.69 -54.33
N GLU A 4 88.37 -53.21 -53.38
CA GLU A 4 88.62 -51.81 -52.96
C GLU A 4 87.58 -50.68 -53.08
N LYS A 5 87.30 -50.02 -51.94
CA LYS A 5 87.51 -48.58 -51.59
C LYS A 5 86.56 -48.21 -50.44
N ASP A 6 86.94 -48.02 -49.19
CA ASP A 6 87.85 -47.06 -48.53
C ASP A 6 87.28 -45.64 -48.32
N MET A 7 87.51 -45.15 -47.09
CA MET A 7 87.36 -43.79 -46.52
C MET A 7 85.93 -43.25 -46.23
N ARG A 8 85.54 -43.14 -44.96
CA ARG A 8 85.82 -42.08 -43.95
C ARG A 8 84.98 -40.80 -44.13
N GLU A 9 84.41 -40.38 -42.99
CA GLU A 9 83.95 -39.02 -42.65
C GLU A 9 82.70 -38.48 -43.36
N TYR A 10 81.55 -38.63 -42.70
CA TYR A 10 80.43 -37.69 -42.81
C TYR A 10 80.06 -37.15 -41.41
N LEU A 11 80.93 -36.31 -40.87
CA LEU A 11 80.50 -35.21 -39.99
C LEU A 11 80.14 -34.04 -40.92
N LEU A 12 78.85 -33.88 -41.21
CA LEU A 12 78.37 -32.73 -41.97
C LEU A 12 78.33 -31.49 -41.06
N PRO A 13 78.81 -30.32 -41.52
CA PRO A 13 78.74 -29.07 -40.79
C PRO A 13 77.28 -28.56 -40.72
N LEU A 14 76.93 -27.96 -39.58
CA LEU A 14 75.70 -27.19 -39.42
C LEU A 14 75.73 -25.98 -40.38
N ASP A 15 75.00 -26.08 -41.49
CA ASP A 15 74.78 -24.97 -42.40
C ASP A 15 74.04 -23.84 -41.68
N THR A 16 74.69 -22.68 -41.63
CA THR A 16 74.04 -21.44 -41.23
C THR A 16 73.19 -20.93 -42.40
N PRO A 17 71.90 -20.59 -42.19
CA PRO A 17 71.01 -20.22 -43.29
C PRO A 17 71.40 -18.88 -43.90
N SER A 18 71.32 -18.81 -45.23
CA SER A 18 71.72 -17.67 -46.05
C SER A 18 70.89 -16.40 -45.75
N LYS A 19 71.48 -15.23 -46.03
CA LYS A 19 70.88 -13.89 -45.79
C LYS A 19 69.47 -13.71 -46.37
N ASN A 20 69.06 -14.47 -47.39
CA ASN A 20 67.73 -14.38 -47.99
C ASN A 20 66.65 -15.21 -47.27
N GLN A 21 67.00 -16.31 -46.60
CA GLN A 21 66.05 -17.04 -45.75
C GLN A 21 65.73 -16.28 -44.45
N ARG A 22 66.68 -15.49 -43.94
CA ARG A 22 66.46 -14.59 -42.78
C ARG A 22 65.47 -13.46 -43.05
N ARG A 23 65.29 -13.06 -44.33
CA ARG A 23 64.36 -11.98 -44.70
C ARG A 23 62.91 -12.46 -44.73
N ARG A 24 62.65 -13.64 -45.30
CA ARG A 24 61.31 -14.28 -45.28
C ARG A 24 60.84 -14.67 -43.88
N TYR A 25 61.75 -15.11 -43.01
CA TYR A 25 61.41 -15.37 -41.60
C TYR A 25 61.14 -14.09 -40.80
N LYS A 26 61.83 -12.98 -41.12
CA LYS A 26 61.56 -11.68 -40.50
C LYS A 26 60.17 -11.14 -40.85
N ASP A 27 59.73 -11.30 -42.10
CA ASP A 27 58.41 -10.82 -42.54
C ASP A 27 57.25 -11.64 -41.95
N HIS A 28 57.47 -12.93 -41.64
CA HIS A 28 56.49 -13.74 -40.89
C HIS A 28 56.50 -13.44 -39.38
N LEU A 29 57.66 -13.14 -38.78
CA LEU A 29 57.77 -12.75 -37.36
C LEU A 29 57.26 -11.33 -37.06
N THR A 30 57.16 -10.43 -38.04
CA THR A 30 56.58 -9.09 -37.86
C THR A 30 55.04 -9.10 -37.98
N CYS A 31 54.45 -10.04 -38.73
CA CYS A 31 52.99 -10.17 -38.86
C CYS A 31 52.32 -10.87 -37.66
N LEU A 32 53.00 -11.83 -37.02
CA LEU A 32 52.49 -12.54 -35.83
C LEU A 32 52.13 -11.62 -34.64
N PRO A 33 52.98 -10.65 -34.22
CA PRO A 33 52.62 -9.73 -33.14
C PRO A 33 51.53 -8.74 -33.55
N LEU A 34 51.43 -8.37 -34.83
CA LEU A 34 50.32 -7.55 -35.35
C LEU A 34 48.99 -8.30 -35.32
N LEU A 35 48.96 -9.58 -35.71
CA LEU A 35 47.77 -10.44 -35.61
C LEU A 35 47.37 -10.70 -34.16
N ALA A 36 48.32 -10.97 -33.27
CA ALA A 36 48.05 -11.14 -31.85
C ALA A 36 47.53 -9.85 -31.19
N SER A 37 48.07 -8.69 -31.57
CA SER A 37 47.59 -7.38 -31.10
C SER A 37 46.19 -7.08 -31.63
N ALA A 38 45.90 -7.39 -32.90
CA ALA A 38 44.57 -7.23 -33.48
C ALA A 38 43.53 -8.14 -32.81
N LEU A 39 43.88 -9.39 -32.51
CA LEU A 39 43.02 -10.33 -31.78
C LEU A 39 42.78 -9.87 -30.33
N PHE A 40 43.81 -9.37 -29.65
CA PHE A 40 43.67 -8.82 -28.30
C PHE A 40 42.77 -7.58 -28.28
N VAL A 41 42.98 -6.65 -29.21
CA VAL A 41 42.11 -5.46 -29.36
C VAL A 41 40.69 -5.87 -29.70
N ALA A 42 40.48 -6.86 -30.59
CA ALA A 42 39.14 -7.37 -30.90
C ALA A 42 38.48 -8.00 -29.67
N MET A 43 39.21 -8.80 -28.88
CA MET A 43 38.73 -9.37 -27.61
C MET A 43 38.35 -8.28 -26.61
N VAL A 44 39.20 -7.27 -26.46
CA VAL A 44 38.97 -6.12 -25.57
C VAL A 44 37.75 -5.33 -26.02
N ILE A 45 37.60 -5.05 -27.33
CA ILE A 45 36.41 -4.39 -27.88
C ILE A 45 35.17 -5.25 -27.64
N THR A 46 35.18 -6.55 -27.93
CA THR A 46 34.03 -7.42 -27.66
C THR A 46 33.70 -7.51 -26.17
N TYR A 47 34.71 -7.49 -25.29
CA TYR A 47 34.52 -7.48 -23.84
C TYR A 47 33.91 -6.16 -23.36
N PHE A 48 34.42 -5.02 -23.81
CA PHE A 48 33.86 -3.71 -23.47
C PHE A 48 32.49 -3.45 -24.11
N SER A 49 32.25 -3.93 -25.34
CA SER A 49 30.93 -3.91 -25.97
C SER A 49 29.95 -4.83 -25.24
N SER A 50 30.37 -6.03 -24.82
CA SER A 50 29.58 -6.93 -23.97
C SER A 50 29.24 -6.28 -22.63
N GLN A 51 30.21 -5.65 -21.97
CA GLN A 51 30.02 -4.93 -20.71
C GLN A 51 29.15 -3.68 -20.88
N SER A 52 29.27 -2.97 -22.00
CA SER A 52 28.43 -1.81 -22.33
C SER A 52 27.00 -2.22 -22.67
N ILE A 53 26.80 -3.33 -23.38
CA ILE A 53 25.48 -3.94 -23.64
C ILE A 53 24.84 -4.45 -22.34
N HIS A 54 25.64 -5.04 -21.44
CA HIS A 54 25.17 -5.44 -20.11
C HIS A 54 24.78 -4.24 -19.24
N ARG A 55 25.59 -3.17 -19.20
CA ARG A 55 25.21 -1.92 -18.52
C ARG A 55 24.02 -1.21 -19.16
N HIS A 56 23.88 -1.25 -20.49
CA HIS A 56 22.69 -0.73 -21.16
C HIS A 56 21.43 -1.55 -20.87
N ARG A 57 21.55 -2.86 -20.61
CA ARG A 57 20.43 -3.69 -20.12
C ARG A 57 20.07 -3.40 -18.66
N GLU A 58 21.04 -3.13 -17.79
CA GLU A 58 20.77 -2.65 -16.43
C GLU A 58 20.09 -1.27 -16.42
N PHE A 59 20.35 -0.43 -17.42
CA PHE A 59 19.69 0.87 -17.61
C PHE A 59 18.19 0.79 -17.97
N GLN A 60 17.63 -0.40 -18.26
CA GLN A 60 16.25 -0.57 -18.73
C GLN A 60 15.25 -1.04 -17.67
N LEU A 61 15.66 -1.27 -16.42
CA LEU A 61 14.79 -1.74 -15.34
C LEU A 61 14.79 -0.77 -14.17
N THR A 62 14.72 0.53 -14.47
CA THR A 62 14.64 1.61 -13.47
C THR A 62 13.18 1.94 -13.12
N SER A 63 12.95 2.57 -11.96
CA SER A 63 11.65 3.14 -11.60
C SER A 63 11.12 4.11 -12.66
N GLU A 64 12.00 4.95 -13.23
CA GLU A 64 11.66 5.88 -14.31
C GLU A 64 11.10 5.16 -15.55
N SER A 65 11.79 4.12 -16.04
CA SER A 65 11.33 3.36 -17.21
C SER A 65 10.02 2.60 -16.97
N LEU A 66 9.82 2.11 -15.75
CA LEU A 66 8.58 1.45 -15.33
C LEU A 66 7.43 2.45 -15.25
N HIS A 67 7.68 3.62 -14.67
CA HIS A 67 6.76 4.73 -14.60
C HIS A 67 6.30 5.18 -15.99
N GLU A 68 7.22 5.47 -16.93
CA GLU A 68 6.87 5.88 -18.30
C GLU A 68 6.00 4.85 -19.01
N CYS A 69 6.35 3.56 -18.89
CA CYS A 69 5.57 2.47 -19.47
C CYS A 69 4.17 2.39 -18.84
N ALA A 70 4.09 2.39 -17.51
CA ALA A 70 2.83 2.25 -16.78
C ALA A 70 1.92 3.47 -16.99
N TRP A 71 2.48 4.69 -17.03
CA TRP A 71 1.73 5.91 -17.27
C TRP A 71 0.99 5.88 -18.61
N SER A 72 1.63 5.39 -19.68
CA SER A 72 1.01 5.23 -21.01
C SER A 72 -0.23 4.31 -21.03
N HIS A 73 -0.40 3.49 -20.00
CA HIS A 73 -1.57 2.63 -19.81
C HIS A 73 -2.58 3.20 -18.80
N LEU A 74 -2.16 4.17 -17.97
CA LEU A 74 -2.90 4.71 -16.84
C LEU A 74 -3.57 6.07 -17.13
N GLU A 75 -2.93 6.96 -17.91
CA GLU A 75 -3.38 8.36 -18.11
C GLU A 75 -4.84 8.50 -18.52
N LYS A 76 -5.35 7.54 -19.32
CA LYS A 76 -6.75 7.49 -19.76
C LYS A 76 -7.76 7.19 -18.66
N TYR A 77 -7.34 7.02 -17.42
CA TYR A 77 -8.18 6.75 -16.25
C TYR A 77 -8.15 7.89 -15.22
N GLU A 78 -7.42 8.98 -15.48
CA GLU A 78 -7.43 10.17 -14.61
C GLU A 78 -8.83 10.69 -14.31
N GLN A 79 -9.77 10.56 -15.26
CA GLN A 79 -11.16 10.98 -15.05
C GLN A 79 -11.88 10.26 -13.91
N LEU A 80 -11.38 9.11 -13.43
CA LEU A 80 -11.91 8.44 -12.24
C LEU A 80 -11.71 9.26 -10.97
N LEU A 81 -10.73 10.18 -10.98
CA LEU A 81 -10.39 11.06 -9.87
C LEU A 81 -11.16 12.39 -9.93
N ASN A 82 -11.94 12.63 -10.99
CA ASN A 82 -12.79 13.82 -11.13
C ASN A 82 -14.08 13.68 -10.31
N VAL A 83 -13.92 13.63 -8.99
CA VAL A 83 -15.02 13.56 -8.02
C VAL A 83 -15.00 14.83 -7.18
N GLU A 84 -16.17 15.44 -6.97
CA GLU A 84 -16.30 16.63 -6.14
C GLU A 84 -15.99 16.31 -4.66
N PRO A 85 -15.36 17.22 -3.91
CA PRO A 85 -15.17 17.06 -2.48
C PRO A 85 -16.49 17.13 -1.72
N ILE A 86 -16.47 16.74 -0.45
CA ILE A 86 -17.63 16.84 0.45
C ILE A 86 -18.09 18.31 0.53
N ALA A 87 -19.38 18.53 0.25
CA ALA A 87 -19.97 19.86 0.26
C ALA A 87 -20.14 20.40 1.70
N ARG A 88 -20.16 21.73 1.83
CA ARG A 88 -20.32 22.41 3.13
C ARG A 88 -21.56 21.91 3.88
N GLU A 89 -22.67 21.74 3.17
CA GLU A 89 -23.96 21.32 3.71
C GLU A 89 -23.90 19.92 4.33
N GLU A 90 -23.06 19.03 3.78
CA GLU A 90 -22.90 17.67 4.29
C GLU A 90 -22.13 17.66 5.62
N PHE A 91 -21.09 18.49 5.78
CA PHE A 91 -20.44 18.69 7.09
C PHE A 91 -21.42 19.15 8.17
N LEU A 92 -22.28 20.12 7.83
CA LEU A 92 -23.29 20.62 8.77
C LEU A 92 -24.35 19.57 9.12
N GLU A 93 -24.75 18.74 8.16
CA GLU A 93 -25.63 17.59 8.45
C GLU A 93 -24.95 16.62 9.43
N ARG A 94 -23.68 16.25 9.18
CA ARG A 94 -22.92 15.36 10.07
C ARG A 94 -22.84 15.90 11.50
N GLN A 95 -22.59 17.21 11.65
CA GLN A 95 -22.59 17.89 12.96
C GLN A 95 -23.97 17.83 13.64
N ARG A 96 -25.07 18.08 12.89
CA ARG A 96 -26.44 17.99 13.42
C ARG A 96 -26.81 16.57 13.85
N VAL A 97 -26.41 15.57 13.08
CA VAL A 97 -26.64 14.15 13.44
C VAL A 97 -25.87 13.79 14.70
N LEU A 98 -24.58 14.16 14.80
CA LEU A 98 -23.78 13.94 16.00
C LEU A 98 -24.41 14.61 17.23
N ALA A 99 -24.85 15.86 17.10
CA ALA A 99 -25.53 16.60 18.18
C ALA A 99 -26.78 15.86 18.69
N GLY A 100 -27.59 15.31 17.78
CA GLY A 100 -28.75 14.49 18.14
C GLY A 100 -28.38 13.19 18.89
N VAL A 101 -27.27 12.55 18.52
CA VAL A 101 -26.75 11.36 19.25
C VAL A 101 -26.25 11.75 20.64
N LEU A 102 -25.53 12.88 20.76
CA LEU A 102 -25.07 13.40 22.05
C LEU A 102 -26.24 13.73 23.00
N GLU A 103 -27.29 14.39 22.49
CA GLU A 103 -28.49 14.69 23.26
C GLU A 103 -29.18 13.41 23.75
N LYS A 104 -29.35 12.43 22.85
CA LYS A 104 -29.94 11.12 23.17
C LYS A 104 -29.15 10.35 24.23
N ASP A 105 -27.82 10.38 24.17
CA ASP A 105 -26.93 9.68 25.10
C ASP A 105 -26.71 10.46 26.43
N GLY A 106 -27.27 11.68 26.52
CA GLY A 106 -27.13 12.56 27.67
C GLY A 106 -25.67 12.96 27.91
N VAL A 107 -24.95 13.24 26.84
CA VAL A 107 -23.54 13.67 26.83
C VAL A 107 -23.48 15.13 26.39
N ASP A 108 -22.60 15.92 27.02
CA ASP A 108 -22.51 17.37 26.76
C ASP A 108 -21.80 17.67 25.44
N ALA A 109 -20.72 16.93 25.13
CA ALA A 109 -19.96 17.15 23.92
C ALA A 109 -19.14 15.93 23.48
N PHE A 110 -18.87 15.87 22.18
CA PHE A 110 -17.82 15.07 21.56
C PHE A 110 -16.53 15.89 21.47
N ILE A 111 -15.41 15.31 21.90
CA ILE A 111 -14.09 15.96 21.88
C ILE A 111 -13.14 15.11 21.04
N ALA A 112 -12.46 15.76 20.10
CA ALA A 112 -11.42 15.15 19.29
C ALA A 112 -10.17 16.03 19.21
N GLU A 113 -9.03 15.38 19.01
CA GLU A 113 -7.82 16.02 18.49
C GLU A 113 -7.87 15.98 16.95
N PRO A 114 -7.04 16.76 16.22
CA PRO A 114 -6.91 16.62 14.78
C PRO A 114 -6.76 15.15 14.35
N SER A 115 -7.74 14.67 13.60
CA SER A 115 -7.95 13.26 13.28
C SER A 115 -8.94 13.13 12.12
N ALA A 116 -9.17 11.91 11.65
CA ALA A 116 -10.22 11.63 10.67
C ALA A 116 -11.61 12.05 11.13
N SER A 117 -11.90 12.05 12.43
CA SER A 117 -13.19 12.53 12.95
C SER A 117 -13.32 14.05 12.84
N THR A 118 -12.26 14.82 13.10
CA THR A 118 -12.32 16.28 12.91
C THR A 118 -12.32 16.68 11.44
N GLU A 119 -11.69 15.87 10.60
CA GLU A 119 -11.78 15.97 9.14
C GLU A 119 -13.23 15.69 8.70
N TYR A 120 -13.84 14.60 9.17
CA TYR A 120 -15.22 14.20 8.87
C TYR A 120 -16.26 15.24 9.27
N PHE A 121 -16.16 15.79 10.47
CA PHE A 121 -17.17 16.71 11.00
C PHE A 121 -16.92 18.17 10.62
N GLY A 122 -15.68 18.63 10.53
CA GLY A 122 -15.36 20.06 10.46
C GLY A 122 -14.28 20.45 9.46
N ASN A 123 -13.85 19.54 8.58
CA ASN A 123 -12.74 19.75 7.64
C ASN A 123 -11.42 20.17 8.34
N VAL A 124 -11.21 19.72 9.58
CA VAL A 124 -9.96 19.98 10.30
C VAL A 124 -8.98 18.86 9.99
N SER A 125 -8.02 19.14 9.11
CA SER A 125 -7.09 18.16 8.58
C SER A 125 -6.38 17.36 9.66
N SER A 126 -6.37 16.04 9.47
CA SER A 126 -5.57 15.08 10.22
C SER A 126 -4.05 15.27 10.06
N ALA A 127 -3.59 16.04 9.07
CA ALA A 127 -2.18 16.38 8.87
C ALA A 127 -1.62 17.37 9.90
N PHE A 128 -2.47 17.92 10.78
CA PHE A 128 -2.00 18.76 11.86
C PHE A 128 -1.28 17.92 12.93
N GLU A 129 0.02 18.14 13.07
CA GLU A 129 0.84 17.39 14.02
C GLU A 129 0.40 17.62 15.47
N LEU A 130 0.18 16.52 16.18
CA LEU A 130 -0.12 16.54 17.60
C LEU A 130 1.15 16.88 18.39
N SER A 131 1.02 17.74 19.40
CA SER A 131 2.11 18.11 20.32
C SER A 131 1.72 17.87 21.77
N GLU A 132 2.61 18.11 22.73
CA GLU A 132 2.28 18.12 24.16
C GLU A 132 1.21 19.16 24.54
N ARG A 133 0.94 20.13 23.66
CA ARG A 133 -0.09 21.15 23.85
C ARG A 133 -1.41 20.68 23.24
N PRO A 134 -2.49 20.52 24.03
CA PRO A 134 -3.78 20.12 23.48
C PRO A 134 -4.34 21.21 22.56
N PHE A 135 -4.63 20.80 21.32
CA PHE A 135 -5.55 21.47 20.41
C PHE A 135 -6.76 20.54 20.24
N LEU A 136 -7.92 20.98 20.75
CA LEU A 136 -9.13 20.16 20.74
C LEU A 136 -10.20 20.81 19.88
N VAL A 137 -10.93 19.98 19.14
CA VAL A 137 -12.17 20.32 18.45
C VAL A 137 -13.30 19.69 19.26
N ILE A 138 -14.21 20.52 19.74
CA ILE A 138 -15.34 20.13 20.58
C ILE A 138 -16.63 20.43 19.81
N LEU A 139 -17.50 19.42 19.68
CA LEU A 139 -18.84 19.55 19.11
C LEU A 139 -19.85 19.23 20.21
N ASP A 140 -20.69 20.20 20.56
CA ASP A 140 -21.69 20.02 21.60
C ASP A 140 -23.04 19.53 21.06
N LYS A 141 -23.91 19.12 21.99
CA LYS A 141 -25.27 18.64 21.69
C LYS A 141 -26.20 19.72 21.12
N GLU A 142 -25.80 20.99 21.16
CA GLU A 142 -26.50 22.09 20.51
C GLU A 142 -26.02 22.32 19.05
N GLY A 143 -25.02 21.58 18.59
CA GLY A 143 -24.45 21.68 17.26
C GLY A 143 -23.46 22.84 17.11
N ALA A 144 -22.98 23.42 18.22
CA ALA A 144 -21.94 24.43 18.21
C ALA A 144 -20.55 23.81 18.31
N ALA A 145 -19.58 24.52 17.74
CA ALA A 145 -18.20 24.07 17.68
C ALA A 145 -17.32 24.95 18.57
N THR A 146 -16.58 24.36 19.50
CA THR A 146 -15.58 25.06 20.30
C THR A 146 -14.19 24.51 19.98
N LEU A 147 -13.23 25.40 19.76
CA LEU A 147 -11.81 25.06 19.63
C LEU A 147 -11.07 25.43 20.90
N LEU A 148 -10.43 24.46 21.56
CA LEU A 148 -9.48 24.74 22.64
C LEU A 148 -8.09 24.92 22.03
N VAL A 149 -7.51 26.12 22.13
CA VAL A 149 -6.24 26.45 21.47
C VAL A 149 -5.24 27.06 22.45
N PRO A 150 -3.93 26.76 22.33
CA PRO A 150 -2.91 27.54 23.00
C PRO A 150 -3.02 28.99 22.55
N LYS A 151 -3.00 29.94 23.50
CA LYS A 151 -3.23 31.36 23.21
C LYS A 151 -2.32 31.93 22.11
N PHE A 152 -1.06 31.51 22.09
CA PHE A 152 -0.08 31.96 21.09
C PHE A 152 -0.32 31.37 19.69
N GLU A 153 -1.08 30.27 19.59
CA GLU A 153 -1.45 29.58 18.34
C GLU A 153 -2.79 30.07 17.75
N ARG A 154 -3.53 30.91 18.48
CA ARG A 154 -4.89 31.38 18.08
C ARG A 154 -4.94 31.88 16.65
N GLY A 155 -3.95 32.66 16.22
CA GLY A 155 -3.91 33.22 14.87
C GLY A 155 -3.74 32.15 13.79
N ARG A 156 -2.84 31.18 14.00
CA ARG A 156 -2.59 30.10 13.05
C ARG A 156 -3.75 29.11 12.98
N ILE A 157 -4.23 28.64 14.14
CA ILE A 157 -5.34 27.68 14.21
C ILE A 157 -6.65 28.32 13.74
N GLY A 158 -6.91 29.58 14.10
CA GLY A 158 -8.11 30.31 13.68
C GLY A 158 -8.20 30.53 12.17
N ALA A 159 -7.08 30.44 11.45
CA ALA A 159 -6.99 30.60 10.00
C ALA A 159 -7.11 29.30 9.21
N LEU A 160 -7.24 28.14 9.88
CA LEU A 160 -7.52 26.88 9.19
C LEU A 160 -8.90 26.95 8.50
N ASP A 161 -8.97 26.37 7.31
CA ASP A 161 -10.24 26.21 6.60
C ASP A 161 -11.06 25.14 7.31
N MET A 162 -12.07 25.57 8.07
CA MET A 162 -12.92 24.70 8.88
C MET A 162 -14.38 24.98 8.55
N VAL A 163 -15.17 23.92 8.50
CA VAL A 163 -16.60 24.02 8.17
C VAL A 163 -17.43 23.92 9.44
N PHE A 164 -18.00 25.03 9.87
CA PHE A 164 -18.99 25.09 10.95
C PHE A 164 -20.11 26.05 10.58
N GLU A 165 -21.23 25.97 11.30
CA GLU A 165 -22.34 26.89 11.13
C GLU A 165 -21.92 28.33 11.51
N GLU A 166 -22.41 29.31 10.75
CA GLU A 166 -22.02 30.70 10.97
C GLU A 166 -22.48 31.17 12.35
N GLY A 167 -21.58 31.78 13.11
CA GLY A 167 -21.88 32.25 14.47
C GLY A 167 -21.89 31.17 15.56
N THR A 168 -21.71 29.89 15.23
CA THR A 168 -21.66 28.81 16.24
C THR A 168 -20.24 28.41 16.65
N LYS A 169 -19.22 28.86 15.89
CA LYS A 169 -17.80 28.62 16.20
C LYS A 169 -17.31 29.52 17.35
N ARG A 170 -16.84 28.92 18.43
CA ARG A 170 -16.16 29.58 19.56
C ARG A 170 -14.69 29.15 19.63
N ILE A 171 -13.82 30.08 20.03
CA ILE A 171 -12.41 29.78 20.33
C ILE A 171 -12.20 30.03 21.83
N VAL A 172 -11.79 28.99 22.54
CA VAL A 172 -11.34 29.04 23.94
C VAL A 172 -9.82 28.98 23.94
N GLU A 173 -9.20 30.03 24.46
CA GLU A 173 -7.75 30.11 24.58
C GLU A 173 -7.29 29.67 25.97
N TRP A 174 -6.17 28.98 26.05
CA TRP A 174 -5.47 28.72 27.31
C TRP A 174 -4.01 29.22 27.22
N ARG A 175 -3.49 29.75 28.32
CA ARG A 175 -2.09 30.21 28.41
C ARG A 175 -1.18 29.08 28.90
N GLU A 176 0.10 29.15 28.56
CA GLU A 176 1.11 28.14 28.96
C GLU A 176 1.15 27.90 30.48
N GLU A 177 0.81 28.91 31.29
CA GLU A 177 0.73 28.82 32.75
C GLU A 177 -0.61 28.29 33.32
N GLU A 178 -1.58 27.96 32.47
CA GLU A 178 -2.91 27.45 32.86
C GLU A 178 -3.05 25.94 32.61
N ASN A 179 -3.96 25.29 33.36
CA ASN A 179 -4.42 23.96 33.02
C ASN A 179 -5.46 24.07 31.88
N PRO A 180 -5.19 23.57 30.67
CA PRO A 180 -6.10 23.67 29.51
C PRO A 180 -7.46 23.03 29.76
N TYR A 181 -7.51 21.94 30.53
CA TYR A 181 -8.73 21.18 30.80
C TYR A 181 -9.62 21.92 31.81
N GLU A 182 -9.03 22.60 32.79
CA GLU A 182 -9.77 23.45 33.74
C GLU A 182 -10.36 24.67 33.03
N VAL A 183 -9.60 25.29 32.12
CA VAL A 183 -10.10 26.36 31.24
C VAL A 183 -11.28 25.85 30.42
N LEU A 184 -11.14 24.72 29.74
CA LEU A 184 -12.21 24.14 28.93
C LEU A 184 -13.47 23.86 29.75
N ARG A 185 -13.33 23.17 30.90
CA ARG A 185 -14.42 22.86 31.82
C ARG A 185 -15.15 24.12 32.28
N ARG A 186 -14.40 25.17 32.68
CA ARG A 186 -14.97 26.44 33.14
C ARG A 186 -15.72 27.17 32.04
N GLU A 187 -15.14 27.24 30.84
CA GLU A 187 -15.69 28.02 29.73
C GLU A 187 -16.92 27.38 29.08
N MET A 188 -17.04 26.05 29.14
CA MET A 188 -18.13 25.29 28.54
C MET A 188 -19.10 24.66 29.55
N GLY A 189 -18.72 24.55 30.83
CA GLY A 189 -19.55 23.90 31.84
C GLY A 189 -19.71 22.37 31.67
N LEU A 190 -18.75 21.73 30.98
CA LEU A 190 -18.78 20.30 30.66
C LEU A 190 -18.80 19.45 31.92
N LYS A 191 -19.70 18.46 31.96
CA LYS A 191 -19.78 17.46 33.05
C LYS A 191 -19.53 16.06 32.53
N LYS A 192 -20.07 15.73 31.36
CA LYS A 192 -19.96 14.41 30.75
C LYS A 192 -19.65 14.55 29.27
N VAL A 193 -18.56 13.95 28.82
CA VAL A 193 -18.07 14.06 27.44
C VAL A 193 -17.79 12.69 26.87
N VAL A 194 -17.79 12.62 25.55
CA VAL A 194 -17.29 11.47 24.81
C VAL A 194 -16.04 11.88 24.05
N LEU A 195 -15.04 11.00 24.02
CA LEU A 195 -13.81 11.24 23.26
C LEU A 195 -13.82 10.45 21.96
N ASP A 196 -13.29 11.06 20.90
CA ASP A 196 -12.83 10.31 19.73
C ASP A 196 -11.84 9.21 20.14
N GLU A 197 -11.86 8.09 19.41
CA GLU A 197 -11.08 6.90 19.77
C GLU A 197 -9.56 7.08 19.69
N HIS A 198 -9.09 8.12 18.98
CA HIS A 198 -7.67 8.44 18.84
C HIS A 198 -7.18 9.52 19.79
N VAL A 199 -8.06 10.09 20.61
CA VAL A 199 -7.66 11.09 21.61
C VAL A 199 -6.63 10.48 22.54
N ARG A 200 -5.48 11.16 22.66
CA ARG A 200 -4.38 10.66 23.47
C ARG A 200 -4.78 10.59 24.94
N PHE A 201 -4.29 9.55 25.62
CA PHE A 201 -4.60 9.29 27.04
C PHE A 201 -4.38 10.51 27.95
N MET A 202 -3.40 11.38 27.63
CA MET A 202 -3.15 12.61 28.42
C MET A 202 -4.34 13.58 28.44
N VAL A 203 -5.12 13.64 27.36
CA VAL A 203 -6.31 14.50 27.27
C VAL A 203 -7.45 13.90 28.10
N ALA A 204 -7.66 12.58 27.96
CA ALA A 204 -8.64 11.86 28.77
C ALA A 204 -8.35 11.98 30.28
N ALA A 205 -7.10 11.71 30.68
CA ALA A 205 -6.67 11.84 32.06
C ALA A 205 -6.78 13.27 32.58
N GLY A 206 -6.42 14.27 31.76
CA GLY A 206 -6.53 15.68 32.11
C GLY A 206 -7.96 16.16 32.34
N LEU A 207 -8.91 15.72 31.50
CA LEU A 207 -10.33 15.99 31.67
C LEU A 207 -10.89 15.32 32.93
N GLN A 208 -10.50 14.07 33.19
CA GLN A 208 -10.91 13.34 34.40
C GLN A 208 -10.37 13.97 35.68
N ASP A 209 -9.12 14.47 35.67
CA ASP A 209 -8.49 15.14 36.83
C ASP A 209 -9.24 16.40 37.22
N VAL A 210 -9.76 17.14 36.24
CA VAL A 210 -10.65 18.29 36.47
C VAL A 210 -12.12 17.87 36.65
N GLY A 211 -12.40 16.59 36.91
CA GLY A 211 -13.74 16.12 37.29
C GLY A 211 -14.77 16.05 36.16
N VAL A 212 -14.34 15.96 34.90
CA VAL A 212 -15.22 15.64 33.77
C VAL A 212 -15.39 14.11 33.66
N ASP A 213 -16.62 13.64 33.56
CA ASP A 213 -16.95 12.25 33.26
C ASP A 213 -16.66 11.94 31.79
N VAL A 214 -15.60 11.17 31.54
CA VAL A 214 -15.14 10.81 30.19
C VAL A 214 -15.66 9.43 29.79
N GLN A 215 -16.39 9.39 28.68
CA GLN A 215 -17.02 8.19 28.13
C GLN A 215 -16.41 7.80 26.78
N LEU A 216 -16.55 6.53 26.43
CA LEU A 216 -16.19 5.99 25.11
C LEU A 216 -17.31 6.25 24.11
N MET A 217 -16.97 6.33 22.82
CA MET A 217 -17.95 6.42 21.74
C MET A 217 -18.95 5.26 21.79
N SER A 218 -20.24 5.59 21.69
CA SER A 218 -21.29 4.60 21.46
C SER A 218 -21.15 4.02 20.04
N LEU A 219 -21.73 2.84 19.82
CA LEU A 219 -21.72 2.21 18.50
C LEU A 219 -22.38 3.13 17.45
N GLU A 220 -23.48 3.80 17.80
CA GLU A 220 -24.17 4.75 16.93
C GLU A 220 -23.28 5.91 16.49
N MET A 221 -22.38 6.41 17.36
CA MET A 221 -21.40 7.44 16.99
C MET A 221 -20.35 6.93 16.01
N LYS A 222 -19.85 5.70 16.21
CA LYS A 222 -18.88 5.07 15.29
C LYS A 222 -19.49 4.84 13.92
N GLU A 223 -20.76 4.45 13.89
CA GLU A 223 -21.52 4.20 12.67
C GLU A 223 -21.73 5.44 11.80
N LEU A 224 -21.65 6.66 12.37
CA LEU A 224 -21.74 7.91 11.61
C LEU A 224 -20.67 7.95 10.51
N ARG A 225 -19.44 7.58 10.84
CA ARG A 225 -18.36 7.47 9.87
C ARG A 225 -18.43 6.16 9.09
N ALA A 226 -18.86 5.07 9.72
CA ALA A 226 -18.87 3.75 9.08
C ALA A 226 -19.83 3.68 7.88
N VAL A 227 -21.01 4.28 7.97
CA VAL A 227 -22.03 4.32 6.91
C VAL A 227 -21.79 5.54 6.01
N LYS A 228 -21.42 5.28 4.76
CA LYS A 228 -20.99 6.32 3.83
C LYS A 228 -22.17 7.01 3.15
N SER A 229 -22.07 8.33 2.95
CA SER A 229 -22.94 9.09 2.06
C SER A 229 -22.66 8.76 0.59
N GLU A 230 -23.54 9.15 -0.33
CA GLU A 230 -23.31 8.93 -1.76
C GLU A 230 -22.04 9.66 -2.26
N THR A 231 -21.77 10.88 -1.76
CA THR A 231 -20.53 11.62 -2.08
C THR A 231 -19.29 10.86 -1.63
N GLU A 232 -19.31 10.32 -0.40
CA GLU A 232 -18.22 9.50 0.13
C GLU A 232 -18.01 8.22 -0.68
N LEU A 233 -19.11 7.58 -1.11
CA LEU A 233 -19.06 6.40 -1.96
C LEU A 233 -18.49 6.70 -3.35
N ASP A 234 -18.79 7.86 -3.92
CA ASP A 234 -18.26 8.29 -5.21
C ASP A 234 -16.75 8.53 -5.13
N ILE A 235 -16.28 9.19 -4.05
CA ILE A 235 -14.86 9.42 -3.80
C ILE A 235 -14.12 8.09 -3.63
N LEU A 236 -14.61 7.22 -2.74
CA LEU A 236 -14.03 5.90 -2.51
C LEU A 236 -13.99 5.05 -3.78
N ARG A 237 -15.03 5.10 -4.61
CA ARG A 237 -15.06 4.38 -5.89
C ARG A 237 -14.01 4.92 -6.86
N GLY A 238 -13.91 6.24 -6.99
CA GLY A 238 -12.94 6.89 -7.85
C GLY A 238 -11.50 6.48 -7.51
N VAL A 239 -11.11 6.64 -6.24
CA VAL A 239 -9.73 6.36 -5.80
C VAL A 239 -9.39 4.86 -5.79
N ASN A 240 -10.31 3.98 -5.41
CA ASN A 240 -10.08 2.53 -5.40
C ASN A 240 -10.05 1.95 -6.83
N GLU A 241 -10.92 2.41 -7.72
CA GLU A 241 -10.88 1.99 -9.13
C GLU A 241 -9.60 2.48 -9.82
N PHE A 242 -9.21 3.74 -9.61
CA PHE A 242 -7.94 4.28 -10.12
C PHE A 242 -6.74 3.48 -9.62
N THR A 243 -6.71 3.14 -8.33
CA THR A 243 -5.64 2.33 -7.72
C THR A 243 -5.53 0.95 -8.38
N VAL A 244 -6.65 0.28 -8.68
CA VAL A 244 -6.61 -0.98 -9.45
C VAL A 244 -6.09 -0.76 -10.87
N GLN A 245 -6.47 0.32 -11.55
CA GLN A 245 -5.93 0.63 -12.89
C GLN A 245 -4.42 0.90 -12.85
N LEU A 246 -3.92 1.51 -11.78
CA LEU A 246 -2.48 1.72 -11.54
C LEU A 246 -1.76 0.38 -11.35
N VAL A 247 -2.29 -0.53 -10.53
CA VAL A 247 -1.69 -1.88 -10.38
C VAL A 247 -1.71 -2.65 -11.70
N ARG A 248 -2.79 -2.53 -12.48
CA ARG A 248 -2.89 -3.11 -13.84
C ARG A 248 -1.89 -2.52 -14.83
N SER A 249 -1.59 -1.22 -14.71
CA SER A 249 -0.60 -0.57 -15.59
C SER A 249 0.82 -1.01 -15.23
N LEU A 250 1.13 -1.10 -13.93
CA LEU A 250 2.38 -1.67 -13.44
C LEU A 250 2.55 -3.13 -13.89
N GLN A 251 1.54 -3.99 -13.73
CA GLN A 251 1.60 -5.41 -14.10
C GLN A 251 2.07 -5.63 -15.55
N LYS A 252 1.62 -4.79 -16.49
CA LYS A 252 2.00 -4.87 -17.91
C LYS A 252 3.47 -4.55 -18.17
N CYS A 253 4.09 -3.78 -17.27
CA CYS A 253 5.40 -3.19 -17.44
C CYS A 253 6.46 -3.80 -16.50
N ILE A 254 6.05 -4.44 -15.39
CA ILE A 254 6.95 -5.15 -14.48
C ILE A 254 7.64 -6.30 -15.22
N LYS A 255 8.94 -6.45 -15.00
CA LYS A 255 9.78 -7.50 -15.59
C LYS A 255 10.65 -8.16 -14.54
N VAL A 256 10.98 -9.43 -14.78
CA VAL A 256 12.03 -10.14 -14.04
C VAL A 256 13.32 -9.31 -14.06
N GLY A 257 13.97 -9.18 -12.90
CA GLY A 257 15.14 -8.35 -12.70
C GLY A 257 14.87 -6.98 -12.07
N MET A 258 13.62 -6.52 -11.98
CA MET A 258 13.27 -5.30 -11.24
C MET A 258 13.38 -5.51 -9.73
N SER A 259 13.76 -4.46 -8.99
CA SER A 259 13.71 -4.47 -7.53
C SER A 259 12.32 -4.11 -7.01
N GLN A 260 12.05 -4.45 -5.75
CA GLN A 260 10.83 -4.00 -5.05
C GLN A 260 10.76 -2.48 -5.02
N GLU A 261 11.88 -1.83 -4.71
CA GLU A 261 11.99 -0.38 -4.57
C GLU A 261 11.67 0.34 -5.88
N SER A 262 12.11 -0.19 -7.03
CA SER A 262 11.78 0.41 -8.32
C SER A 262 10.28 0.38 -8.63
N ILE A 263 9.56 -0.65 -8.16
CA ILE A 263 8.10 -0.73 -8.32
C ILE A 263 7.41 0.26 -7.37
N VAL A 264 7.87 0.36 -6.11
CA VAL A 264 7.32 1.31 -5.13
C VAL A 264 7.50 2.76 -5.61
N GLU A 265 8.71 3.15 -6.01
CA GLU A 265 9.03 4.49 -6.51
C GLU A 265 8.22 4.85 -7.77
N ALA A 266 8.07 3.89 -8.69
CA ALA A 266 7.25 4.10 -9.88
C ALA A 266 5.78 4.32 -9.51
N ALA A 267 5.24 3.53 -8.58
CA ALA A 267 3.85 3.65 -8.15
C ALA A 267 3.56 4.98 -7.45
N GLU A 268 4.45 5.44 -6.58
CA GLU A 268 4.37 6.77 -5.93
C GLU A 268 4.34 7.89 -6.97
N SER A 269 5.21 7.78 -7.98
CA SER A 269 5.32 8.76 -9.07
C SER A 269 4.04 8.78 -9.93
N LEU A 270 3.44 7.62 -10.20
CA LEU A 270 2.18 7.52 -10.96
C LEU A 270 1.01 8.18 -10.23
N PHE A 271 0.87 7.97 -8.91
CA PHE A 271 -0.15 8.67 -8.13
C PHE A 271 0.08 10.18 -8.13
N THR A 272 1.33 10.60 -7.90
CA THR A 272 1.73 12.01 -7.90
C THR A 272 1.41 12.66 -9.25
N GLN A 273 1.72 12.01 -10.36
CA GLN A 273 1.45 12.53 -11.70
C GLN A 273 -0.05 12.66 -11.99
N ALA A 274 -0.87 11.76 -11.45
CA ALA A 274 -2.32 11.81 -11.57
C ALA A 274 -3.01 12.86 -10.67
N GLY A 275 -2.24 13.63 -9.89
CA GLY A 275 -2.77 14.67 -9.01
C GLY A 275 -3.30 14.16 -7.66
N VAL A 276 -3.00 12.92 -7.31
CA VAL A 276 -3.21 12.32 -5.97
C VAL A 276 -1.85 11.98 -5.36
N GLY A 277 -1.79 11.15 -4.32
CA GLY A 277 -0.52 10.76 -3.66
C GLY A 277 -0.41 11.22 -2.22
N ALA A 278 -1.30 12.11 -1.75
CA ALA A 278 -1.45 12.36 -0.32
C ALA A 278 -1.80 11.04 0.40
N GLY A 279 -1.06 10.73 1.47
CA GLY A 279 -1.22 9.46 2.19
C GLY A 279 -0.77 8.23 1.41
N PHE A 280 0.06 8.36 0.36
CA PHE A 280 0.62 7.21 -0.36
C PHE A 280 1.37 6.25 0.57
N TRP A 281 1.13 4.97 0.37
CA TRP A 281 1.91 3.89 0.95
C TRP A 281 1.88 2.68 0.01
N SER A 282 2.89 1.82 0.08
CA SER A 282 2.92 0.58 -0.68
C SER A 282 3.77 -0.49 -0.02
N ILE A 283 3.32 -1.74 -0.14
CA ILE A 283 4.03 -2.96 0.17
C ILE A 283 4.15 -3.75 -1.14
N VAL A 284 5.36 -3.85 -1.68
CA VAL A 284 5.66 -4.71 -2.82
C VAL A 284 6.53 -5.85 -2.32
N LEU A 285 6.05 -7.09 -2.41
CA LEU A 285 6.74 -8.29 -1.93
C LEU A 285 6.81 -9.33 -3.04
N PHE A 286 7.93 -10.04 -3.14
CA PHE A 286 8.09 -11.11 -4.11
C PHE A 286 8.32 -12.45 -3.39
N GLY A 287 7.75 -13.53 -3.93
CA GLY A 287 7.99 -14.91 -3.48
C GLY A 287 7.92 -15.07 -1.96
N GLU A 288 9.00 -15.57 -1.35
CA GLU A 288 9.04 -15.88 0.09
C GLU A 288 8.87 -14.68 1.02
N GLN A 289 9.18 -13.46 0.56
CA GLN A 289 8.97 -12.28 1.40
C GLN A 289 7.48 -11.99 1.59
N ALA A 290 6.63 -12.39 0.63
CA ALA A 290 5.19 -12.27 0.75
C ALA A 290 4.63 -13.15 1.88
N ALA A 291 5.39 -14.13 2.39
CA ALA A 291 4.99 -14.91 3.57
C ALA A 291 4.91 -14.09 4.86
N ASN A 292 5.42 -12.85 4.88
CA ASN A 292 5.20 -11.89 5.95
C ASN A 292 4.21 -10.82 5.45
N PRO A 293 2.98 -10.75 6.00
CA PRO A 293 1.90 -9.93 5.43
C PRO A 293 2.21 -8.43 5.38
N HIS A 294 3.02 -7.93 6.32
CA HIS A 294 3.50 -6.55 6.39
C HIS A 294 4.94 -6.37 5.88
N GLY A 295 5.48 -7.37 5.17
CA GLY A 295 6.85 -7.39 4.67
C GLY A 295 7.91 -7.68 5.73
N GLY A 296 9.17 -7.39 5.41
CA GLY A 296 10.28 -7.57 6.36
C GLY A 296 11.70 -7.42 5.79
N GLY A 297 11.88 -7.44 4.46
CA GLY A 297 13.19 -7.29 3.82
C GLY A 297 13.17 -6.24 2.70
N LYS A 298 14.32 -5.64 2.42
CA LYS A 298 14.56 -4.70 1.30
C LYS A 298 15.54 -5.32 0.29
N GLY A 299 15.60 -4.75 -0.91
CA GLY A 299 16.61 -5.06 -1.92
C GLY A 299 16.42 -6.39 -2.63
N ARG A 300 15.21 -6.96 -2.63
CA ARG A 300 14.94 -8.19 -3.39
C ARG A 300 14.74 -7.85 -4.86
N ILE A 301 15.34 -8.68 -5.71
CA ILE A 301 15.16 -8.65 -7.16
C ILE A 301 14.14 -9.71 -7.56
N LEU A 302 13.18 -9.34 -8.38
CA LEU A 302 12.15 -10.24 -8.90
C LEU A 302 12.78 -11.33 -9.76
N ARG A 303 12.48 -12.59 -9.45
CA ARG A 303 12.90 -13.75 -10.26
C ARG A 303 11.70 -14.34 -10.97
N ASP A 304 11.97 -15.05 -12.06
CA ASP A 304 10.94 -15.86 -12.69
C ASP A 304 10.49 -16.99 -11.76
N GLY A 305 9.24 -17.42 -11.83
CA GLY A 305 8.67 -18.39 -10.90
C GLY A 305 8.08 -17.79 -9.62
N GLU A 306 8.00 -16.47 -9.50
CA GLU A 306 7.56 -15.78 -8.28
C GLU A 306 6.38 -14.85 -8.56
N PHE A 307 5.39 -14.87 -7.66
CA PHE A 307 4.39 -13.81 -7.61
C PHE A 307 4.99 -12.48 -7.15
N VAL A 308 4.39 -11.41 -7.63
CA VAL A 308 4.53 -10.05 -7.08
C VAL A 308 3.25 -9.73 -6.31
N LEU A 309 3.34 -9.60 -5.00
CA LEU A 309 2.26 -9.05 -4.18
C LEU A 309 2.45 -7.53 -4.13
N VAL A 310 1.49 -6.79 -4.68
CA VAL A 310 1.41 -5.33 -4.60
C VAL A 310 0.21 -5.00 -3.74
N ASP A 311 0.46 -4.43 -2.57
CA ASP A 311 -0.53 -3.86 -1.69
C ASP A 311 -0.27 -2.35 -1.59
N ILE A 312 -1.27 -1.54 -1.90
CA ILE A 312 -1.05 -0.15 -2.25
C ILE A 312 -2.29 0.71 -2.07
N GLY A 313 -2.07 1.94 -1.62
CA GLY A 313 -3.12 2.91 -1.40
C GLY A 313 -2.66 4.36 -1.55
N THR A 314 -3.64 5.23 -1.72
CA THR A 314 -3.51 6.69 -1.62
C THR A 314 -4.82 7.26 -1.07
N SER A 315 -5.01 8.58 -1.10
CA SER A 315 -6.27 9.21 -0.76
C SER A 315 -6.75 10.20 -1.81
N LEU A 316 -8.08 10.36 -1.90
CA LEU A 316 -8.76 11.41 -2.65
C LEU A 316 -9.68 12.14 -1.67
N HIS A 317 -9.51 13.46 -1.52
CA HIS A 317 -10.25 14.26 -0.53
C HIS A 317 -10.21 13.68 0.90
N GLY A 318 -9.09 13.06 1.28
CA GLY A 318 -8.89 12.38 2.56
C GLY A 318 -9.35 10.91 2.61
N TYR A 319 -10.20 10.46 1.68
CA TYR A 319 -10.71 9.09 1.66
C TYR A 319 -9.74 8.13 0.97
N GLY A 320 -9.43 7.01 1.64
CA GLY A 320 -8.40 6.07 1.24
C GLY A 320 -8.80 5.09 0.13
N SER A 321 -7.81 4.68 -0.66
CA SER A 321 -7.82 3.40 -1.38
C SER A 321 -6.96 2.37 -0.66
N ASP A 322 -7.40 1.12 -0.72
CA ASP A 322 -6.69 -0.02 -0.16
C ASP A 322 -6.90 -1.24 -1.07
N VAL A 323 -5.84 -1.63 -1.77
CA VAL A 323 -5.89 -2.61 -2.85
C VAL A 323 -4.64 -3.48 -2.82
N THR A 324 -4.85 -4.76 -2.52
CA THR A 324 -3.87 -5.82 -2.76
C THR A 324 -4.17 -6.61 -4.03
N ARG A 325 -3.14 -6.81 -4.85
CA ARG A 325 -3.09 -7.80 -5.93
C ARG A 325 -1.85 -8.67 -5.83
N THR A 326 -2.04 -9.97 -5.92
CA THR A 326 -0.96 -10.93 -6.18
C THR A 326 -0.92 -11.20 -7.69
N ILE A 327 0.11 -10.72 -8.38
CA ILE A 327 0.20 -10.63 -9.85
C ILE A 327 1.41 -11.37 -10.42
N LEU A 328 1.38 -11.59 -11.73
CA LEU A 328 2.52 -12.08 -12.50
C LEU A 328 2.87 -11.13 -13.65
N PRO A 329 4.17 -10.90 -13.91
CA PRO A 329 4.60 -10.33 -15.18
C PRO A 329 4.06 -11.14 -16.36
N SER A 330 3.69 -10.46 -17.46
CA SER A 330 3.04 -11.09 -18.62
C SER A 330 3.82 -12.24 -19.28
N THR A 331 5.14 -12.33 -19.06
CA THR A 331 6.00 -13.39 -19.62
C THR A 331 6.47 -14.42 -18.58
N SER A 332 6.04 -14.28 -17.33
CA SER A 332 6.42 -15.17 -16.23
C SER A 332 5.36 -16.23 -15.96
N THR A 333 5.77 -17.30 -15.28
CA THR A 333 4.87 -18.35 -14.81
C THR A 333 5.20 -18.73 -13.37
N VAL A 334 4.27 -19.38 -12.69
CA VAL A 334 4.50 -20.04 -11.39
C VAL A 334 4.13 -21.50 -11.50
N ASP A 335 4.53 -22.32 -10.53
CA ASP A 335 4.05 -23.69 -10.47
C ASP A 335 2.53 -23.76 -10.27
N GLN A 336 1.94 -24.90 -10.66
CA GLN A 336 0.49 -25.10 -10.58
C GLN A 336 -0.02 -24.99 -9.15
N GLU A 337 0.78 -25.38 -8.16
CA GLU A 337 0.37 -25.36 -6.77
C GLU A 337 0.20 -23.92 -6.24
N LEU A 338 1.11 -23.01 -6.58
CA LEU A 338 0.98 -21.58 -6.29
C LEU A 338 -0.21 -20.95 -7.01
N MET A 339 -0.48 -21.36 -8.26
CA MET A 339 -1.68 -20.93 -8.97
C MET A 339 -2.97 -21.42 -8.28
N ASP A 340 -2.99 -22.67 -7.80
CA ASP A 340 -4.13 -23.22 -7.05
C ASP A 340 -4.37 -22.47 -5.73
N ILE A 341 -3.30 -22.01 -5.06
CA ILE A 341 -3.41 -21.12 -3.88
C ILE A 341 -4.04 -19.78 -4.27
N TRP A 342 -3.64 -19.19 -5.40
CA TRP A 342 -4.23 -17.95 -5.88
C TRP A 342 -5.74 -18.09 -6.09
N HIS A 343 -6.17 -19.18 -6.75
CA HIS A 343 -7.59 -19.47 -6.92
C HIS A 343 -8.30 -19.74 -5.59
N LEU A 344 -7.65 -20.41 -4.64
CA LEU A 344 -8.23 -20.62 -3.31
C LEU A 344 -8.49 -19.32 -2.55
N VAL A 345 -7.55 -18.37 -2.60
CA VAL A 345 -7.72 -17.04 -2.00
C VAL A 345 -8.84 -16.28 -2.71
N TYR A 346 -8.91 -16.36 -4.04
CA TYR A 346 -9.97 -15.76 -4.83
C TYR A 346 -11.36 -16.32 -4.48
N ASP A 347 -11.48 -17.64 -4.30
CA ASP A 347 -12.73 -18.30 -3.91
C ASP A 347 -13.16 -17.88 -2.50
N ALA A 348 -12.21 -17.76 -1.56
CA ALA A 348 -12.47 -17.29 -0.21
C ALA A 348 -12.97 -15.84 -0.19
N GLN A 349 -12.34 -14.97 -0.99
CA GLN A 349 -12.78 -13.58 -1.16
C GLN A 349 -14.20 -13.54 -1.73
N SER A 350 -14.47 -14.34 -2.78
CA SER A 350 -15.79 -14.42 -3.43
C SER A 350 -16.89 -14.82 -2.45
N ALA A 351 -16.65 -15.87 -1.66
CA ALA A 351 -17.61 -16.35 -0.67
C ALA A 351 -17.91 -15.29 0.40
N ALA A 352 -16.90 -14.54 0.84
CA ALA A 352 -17.11 -13.41 1.76
C ALA A 352 -17.91 -12.27 1.11
N ILE A 353 -17.61 -11.88 -0.14
CA ILE A 353 -18.39 -10.84 -0.85
C ILE A 353 -19.86 -11.24 -0.90
N GLU A 354 -20.18 -12.47 -1.29
CA GLU A 354 -21.57 -12.96 -1.34
C GLU A 354 -22.26 -12.90 0.04
N LYS A 355 -21.47 -13.03 1.12
CA LYS A 355 -21.95 -13.02 2.49
C LYS A 355 -22.11 -11.63 3.11
N MET A 356 -21.51 -10.58 2.53
CA MET A 356 -21.60 -9.17 2.98
C MET A 356 -22.98 -8.55 2.75
N ASN A 357 -23.99 -9.12 3.39
CA ASN A 357 -25.37 -8.63 3.39
C ASN A 357 -25.62 -7.78 4.62
N ILE A 358 -26.56 -6.84 4.51
CA ILE A 358 -27.11 -6.17 5.71
C ILE A 358 -27.55 -7.19 6.75
N ASN A 359 -27.36 -6.85 8.03
CA ASN A 359 -27.69 -7.68 9.20
C ASN A 359 -26.88 -8.97 9.38
N GLU A 360 -25.98 -9.31 8.45
CA GLU A 360 -24.99 -10.37 8.69
C GLU A 360 -23.95 -9.88 9.68
N THR A 361 -23.44 -10.76 10.56
CA THR A 361 -22.41 -10.34 11.52
C THR A 361 -21.03 -10.32 10.87
N CYS A 362 -20.19 -9.39 11.30
CA CYS A 362 -18.79 -9.29 10.87
C CYS A 362 -18.04 -10.62 11.03
N SER A 363 -18.29 -11.33 12.13
CA SER A 363 -17.73 -12.65 12.42
C SER A 363 -18.16 -13.75 11.44
N VAL A 364 -19.41 -13.74 10.97
CA VAL A 364 -19.90 -14.74 10.01
C VAL A 364 -19.30 -14.51 8.63
N VAL A 365 -19.09 -13.25 8.24
CA VAL A 365 -18.41 -12.93 6.98
C VAL A 365 -16.95 -13.39 7.02
N ASP A 366 -16.22 -13.11 8.11
CA ASP A 366 -14.85 -13.61 8.35
C ASP A 366 -14.79 -15.15 8.34
N GLU A 367 -15.69 -15.81 9.07
CA GLU A 367 -15.76 -17.28 9.14
C GLU A 367 -16.02 -17.91 7.77
N THR A 368 -16.82 -17.26 6.91
CA THR A 368 -17.14 -17.74 5.57
C THR A 368 -15.89 -17.87 4.69
N ALA A 369 -15.03 -16.84 4.66
CA ALA A 369 -13.75 -16.91 3.94
C ALA A 369 -12.81 -17.95 4.56
N ARG A 370 -12.71 -17.98 5.90
CA ARG A 370 -11.86 -18.96 6.62
C ARG A 370 -12.25 -20.40 6.30
N ASN A 371 -13.55 -20.70 6.21
CA ASN A 371 -14.04 -22.04 5.95
C ASN A 371 -13.63 -22.55 4.55
N VAL A 372 -13.62 -21.67 3.54
CA VAL A 372 -13.14 -22.01 2.19
C VAL A 372 -11.67 -22.43 2.24
N ILE A 373 -10.81 -21.63 2.87
CA ILE A 373 -9.37 -21.89 2.99
C ILE A 373 -9.11 -23.14 3.85
N LYS A 374 -9.81 -23.28 4.99
CA LYS A 374 -9.69 -24.41 5.92
C LYS A 374 -10.09 -25.73 5.26
N ALA A 375 -11.12 -25.75 4.42
CA ALA A 375 -11.56 -26.96 3.71
C ALA A 375 -10.48 -27.54 2.78
N LYS A 376 -9.50 -26.73 2.35
CA LYS A 376 -8.34 -27.16 1.57
C LYS A 376 -7.08 -27.44 2.40
N GLY A 377 -7.18 -27.36 3.73
CA GLY A 377 -6.07 -27.65 4.64
C GLY A 377 -5.14 -26.46 4.92
N TYR A 378 -5.49 -25.25 4.48
CA TYR A 378 -4.64 -24.05 4.66
C TYR A 378 -5.10 -23.12 5.79
N GLY A 379 -6.07 -23.55 6.62
CA GLY A 379 -6.72 -22.67 7.59
C GLY A 379 -5.78 -22.02 8.62
N GLU A 380 -4.69 -22.70 9.00
CA GLU A 380 -3.69 -22.15 9.93
C GLU A 380 -2.81 -21.03 9.32
N PHE A 381 -2.86 -20.87 7.99
CA PHE A 381 -2.05 -19.90 7.24
C PHE A 381 -2.82 -18.64 6.85
N PHE A 382 -4.13 -18.57 7.18
CA PHE A 382 -4.89 -17.32 7.14
C PHE A 382 -4.85 -16.65 8.51
N THR A 383 -3.83 -15.83 8.72
CA THR A 383 -3.31 -15.45 10.05
C THR A 383 -3.82 -14.11 10.60
N HIS A 384 -4.58 -13.34 9.82
CA HIS A 384 -5.15 -12.06 10.22
C HIS A 384 -6.67 -12.04 10.00
N ARG A 385 -7.34 -10.94 10.39
CA ARG A 385 -8.76 -10.68 10.14
C ARG A 385 -9.09 -10.67 8.64
N LEU A 386 -10.35 -10.87 8.26
CA LEU A 386 -10.77 -10.78 6.85
C LEU A 386 -10.72 -9.36 6.27
N GLY A 387 -10.88 -8.34 7.10
CA GLY A 387 -10.85 -6.96 6.66
C GLY A 387 -11.26 -5.97 7.75
N HIS A 388 -11.37 -4.71 7.36
CA HIS A 388 -11.67 -3.56 8.22
C HIS A 388 -12.50 -2.53 7.45
N GLY A 389 -13.11 -1.58 8.15
CA GLY A 389 -13.75 -0.42 7.54
C GLY A 389 -12.72 0.44 6.83
N LEU A 390 -13.15 1.09 5.74
CA LEU A 390 -12.34 1.99 4.94
C LEU A 390 -13.10 3.31 4.72
N GLY A 391 -12.41 4.43 4.93
CA GLY A 391 -12.98 5.77 4.80
C GLY A 391 -11.88 6.83 4.86
N LEU A 392 -12.01 7.78 5.78
CA LEU A 392 -10.98 8.79 6.05
C LEU A 392 -9.77 8.19 6.79
N GLU A 393 -9.96 7.04 7.45
CA GLU A 393 -8.86 6.23 7.94
C GLU A 393 -8.68 4.99 7.09
N MET A 394 -7.44 4.53 6.97
CA MET A 394 -7.13 3.26 6.33
C MET A 394 -7.84 2.10 7.05
N HIS A 395 -7.79 2.10 8.39
CA HIS A 395 -8.45 1.12 9.24
C HIS A 395 -9.45 1.82 10.16
N GLU A 396 -10.74 1.70 9.87
CA GLU A 396 -11.81 2.18 10.73
C GLU A 396 -12.87 1.10 11.01
N HIS A 397 -13.87 1.44 11.81
CA HIS A 397 -14.99 0.57 12.11
C HIS A 397 -15.87 0.31 10.85
N PRO A 398 -16.43 -0.91 10.67
CA PRO A 398 -16.32 -2.10 11.52
C PRO A 398 -15.16 -3.02 11.13
N TYR A 399 -14.78 -3.94 12.01
CA TYR A 399 -13.72 -4.94 11.74
C TYR A 399 -14.30 -6.33 11.45
N LEU A 400 -13.93 -6.92 10.31
CA LEU A 400 -14.33 -8.28 9.91
C LEU A 400 -13.41 -9.32 10.54
N ASN A 401 -13.68 -9.70 11.78
CA ASN A 401 -12.93 -10.73 12.49
C ASN A 401 -13.87 -11.68 13.24
N GLY A 402 -13.37 -12.88 13.56
CA GLY A 402 -14.18 -13.96 14.14
C GLY A 402 -14.80 -13.70 15.51
N VAL A 403 -14.49 -12.59 16.19
CA VAL A 403 -15.12 -12.21 17.47
C VAL A 403 -16.11 -11.05 17.35
N ASN A 404 -16.13 -10.34 16.23
CA ASN A 404 -17.00 -9.18 16.06
C ASN A 404 -18.44 -9.60 15.71
N GLY A 405 -19.33 -9.57 16.70
CA GLY A 405 -20.76 -9.87 16.55
C GLY A 405 -21.61 -8.71 16.01
N GLU A 406 -21.01 -7.55 15.72
CA GLU A 406 -21.72 -6.42 15.12
C GLU A 406 -22.26 -6.77 13.74
N LYS A 407 -23.44 -6.22 13.44
CA LYS A 407 -24.16 -6.47 12.20
C LYS A 407 -23.80 -5.42 11.16
N LEU A 408 -23.46 -5.87 9.96
CA LEU A 408 -23.18 -5.00 8.83
C LEU A 408 -24.40 -4.16 8.46
N LYS A 409 -24.15 -2.90 8.12
CA LYS A 409 -25.16 -1.92 7.71
C LYS A 409 -25.02 -1.56 6.25
N LYS A 410 -26.16 -1.20 5.64
CA LYS A 410 -26.19 -0.66 4.28
C LYS A 410 -25.36 0.63 4.24
N GLY A 411 -24.46 0.74 3.25
CA GLY A 411 -23.62 1.92 3.11
C GLY A 411 -22.25 1.80 3.76
N GLU A 412 -21.99 0.75 4.56
CA GLU A 412 -20.63 0.49 5.05
C GLU A 412 -19.70 0.08 3.91
N VAL A 413 -18.45 0.56 3.95
CA VAL A 413 -17.37 0.11 3.07
C VAL A 413 -16.31 -0.57 3.93
N VAL A 414 -16.02 -1.82 3.60
CA VAL A 414 -15.04 -2.67 4.29
C VAL A 414 -14.08 -3.30 3.27
N THR A 415 -12.83 -3.54 3.65
CA THR A 415 -11.92 -4.37 2.85
C THR A 415 -12.30 -5.84 2.96
N ASN A 416 -11.98 -6.61 1.91
CA ASN A 416 -12.10 -8.05 1.87
C ASN A 416 -10.79 -8.63 1.34
N GLU A 417 -9.92 -9.01 2.26
CA GLU A 417 -8.49 -9.24 2.04
C GLU A 417 -7.99 -10.63 2.54
N PRO A 418 -8.67 -11.76 2.24
CA PRO A 418 -8.18 -13.05 2.67
C PRO A 418 -6.77 -13.29 2.10
N GLY A 419 -5.92 -13.91 2.91
CA GLY A 419 -4.56 -14.22 2.52
C GLY A 419 -4.06 -15.54 3.10
N ILE A 420 -3.17 -16.19 2.36
CA ILE A 420 -2.46 -17.40 2.79
C ILE A 420 -0.98 -17.07 2.87
N TYR A 421 -0.39 -17.25 4.05
CA TYR A 421 1.02 -16.93 4.33
C TYR A 421 1.74 -18.14 4.90
N ILE A 422 2.72 -18.66 4.17
CA ILE A 422 3.51 -19.83 4.55
C ILE A 422 4.98 -19.43 4.60
N THR A 423 5.54 -19.35 5.80
CA THR A 423 6.97 -19.05 5.98
C THR A 423 7.84 -20.18 5.42
N SER A 424 9.10 -19.91 5.06
CA SER A 424 10.01 -20.94 4.54
C SER A 424 10.20 -22.12 5.52
N SER A 425 10.07 -21.88 6.83
CA SER A 425 10.11 -22.92 7.86
C SER A 425 8.86 -23.84 7.84
N GLN A 426 7.68 -23.29 7.57
CA GLN A 426 6.44 -24.04 7.41
C GLN A 426 6.39 -24.74 6.05
N ALA A 427 6.86 -24.08 4.99
CA ALA A 427 6.96 -24.63 3.64
C ALA A 427 7.70 -25.97 3.63
N THR A 428 8.85 -26.05 4.32
CA THR A 428 9.65 -27.26 4.43
C THR A 428 8.85 -28.44 5.01
N LYS A 429 7.99 -28.19 6.00
CA LYS A 429 7.12 -29.20 6.62
C LYS A 429 6.00 -29.68 5.70
N LEU A 430 5.61 -28.83 4.74
CA LEU A 430 4.61 -29.13 3.71
C LEU A 430 5.23 -29.75 2.44
N GLY A 431 6.53 -30.09 2.46
CA GLY A 431 7.24 -30.64 1.30
C GLY A 431 7.57 -29.60 0.22
N LYS A 432 7.48 -28.31 0.56
CA LYS A 432 7.77 -27.20 -0.35
C LYS A 432 9.18 -26.68 -0.15
N LYS A 433 9.77 -26.13 -1.21
CA LYS A 433 11.16 -25.63 -1.20
C LYS A 433 11.30 -24.27 -0.50
N VAL A 434 10.30 -23.42 -0.60
CA VAL A 434 10.36 -22.02 -0.18
C VAL A 434 8.98 -21.54 0.29
N GLY A 435 8.96 -20.57 1.20
CA GLY A 435 7.74 -19.91 1.62
C GLY A 435 7.12 -19.05 0.52
N PHE A 436 5.88 -18.65 0.72
CA PHE A 436 5.13 -17.76 -0.17
C PHE A 436 4.00 -17.06 0.58
N GLY A 437 3.46 -16.00 -0.03
CA GLY A 437 2.22 -15.38 0.39
C GLY A 437 1.37 -14.98 -0.80
N VAL A 438 0.06 -15.09 -0.64
CA VAL A 438 -0.94 -14.65 -1.61
C VAL A 438 -2.04 -13.92 -0.86
N ARG A 439 -2.35 -12.70 -1.28
CA ARG A 439 -3.48 -11.89 -0.81
C ARG A 439 -4.18 -11.26 -2.01
N ILE A 440 -5.50 -11.18 -1.94
CA ILE A 440 -6.34 -10.44 -2.89
C ILE A 440 -7.29 -9.60 -2.07
N GLU A 441 -7.32 -8.31 -2.34
CA GLU A 441 -8.08 -7.35 -1.55
C GLU A 441 -8.84 -6.37 -2.42
N ASP A 442 -10.09 -6.15 -2.06
CA ASP A 442 -10.91 -5.10 -2.63
C ASP A 442 -11.67 -4.40 -1.50
N ALA A 443 -11.84 -3.08 -1.61
CA ALA A 443 -12.86 -2.36 -0.88
C ALA A 443 -14.26 -2.79 -1.39
N VAL A 444 -15.18 -3.07 -0.46
CA VAL A 444 -16.50 -3.62 -0.74
C VAL A 444 -17.57 -2.83 0.02
N LEU A 445 -18.54 -2.32 -0.73
CA LEU A 445 -19.76 -1.71 -0.20
C LEU A 445 -20.76 -2.79 0.21
N VAL A 446 -21.18 -2.77 1.46
CA VAL A 446 -22.25 -3.63 1.99
C VAL A 446 -23.59 -3.22 1.38
N THR A 447 -24.31 -4.21 0.83
CA THR A 447 -25.65 -3.99 0.26
C THR A 447 -26.69 -4.97 0.80
N GLU A 448 -27.93 -4.86 0.31
CA GLU A 448 -29.00 -5.79 0.66
C GLU A 448 -28.79 -7.22 0.14
N LYS A 449 -27.96 -7.39 -0.90
CA LYS A 449 -27.70 -8.68 -1.57
C LYS A 449 -26.22 -8.80 -1.93
N GLY A 450 -25.42 -9.19 -0.95
CA GLY A 450 -23.97 -9.31 -1.03
C GLY A 450 -23.27 -7.96 -1.08
N GLY A 451 -21.95 -8.02 -1.08
CA GLY A 451 -21.08 -6.88 -1.25
C GLY A 451 -20.95 -6.48 -2.71
N ARG A 452 -20.71 -5.19 -2.94
CA ARG A 452 -20.39 -4.62 -4.25
C ARG A 452 -18.99 -4.01 -4.20
N VAL A 453 -18.10 -4.47 -5.05
CA VAL A 453 -16.72 -3.96 -5.10
C VAL A 453 -16.69 -2.49 -5.50
N MET A 454 -15.81 -1.73 -4.85
CA MET A 454 -15.55 -0.31 -5.11
C MET A 454 -14.40 -0.10 -6.09
N THR A 455 -13.74 -1.19 -6.50
CA THR A 455 -12.58 -1.22 -7.41
C THR A 455 -12.95 -1.33 -8.89
N GLY A 456 -14.23 -1.13 -9.22
CA GLY A 456 -14.81 -1.29 -10.57
C GLY A 456 -14.94 -2.74 -11.04
N SER A 457 -13.88 -3.53 -10.91
CA SER A 457 -13.86 -4.95 -11.30
C SER A 457 -12.86 -5.75 -10.47
N ARG A 458 -13.23 -6.99 -10.12
CA ARG A 458 -12.36 -7.94 -9.45
C ARG A 458 -11.25 -8.44 -10.37
N ALA A 459 -10.19 -8.96 -9.76
CA ALA A 459 -9.17 -9.73 -10.47
C ALA A 459 -9.79 -10.92 -11.21
N LYS A 460 -9.26 -11.23 -12.39
CA LYS A 460 -9.64 -12.43 -13.15
C LYS A 460 -8.56 -13.50 -13.09
N SER A 461 -7.31 -13.09 -13.02
CA SER A 461 -6.14 -13.95 -12.87
C SER A 461 -4.94 -13.12 -12.39
N PRO A 462 -3.81 -13.73 -12.02
CA PRO A 462 -2.57 -12.98 -11.76
C PRO A 462 -2.06 -12.15 -12.96
N TYR A 463 -2.50 -12.45 -14.18
CA TYR A 463 -2.13 -11.72 -15.40
C TYR A 463 -3.15 -10.62 -15.76
N GLU A 464 -4.34 -10.70 -15.17
CA GLU A 464 -5.42 -9.72 -15.29
C GLU A 464 -5.90 -9.36 -13.88
N PRO A 465 -5.05 -8.64 -13.10
CA PRO A 465 -5.38 -8.24 -11.74
C PRO A 465 -6.61 -7.35 -11.67
#